data_AF-A0A0F9RR27-F1
#
_entry.id   AF-A0A0F9RR27-F1
#
_cell.length_a   1.000
_cell.length_b   1.000
_cell.length_c   1.000
_cell.angle_alpha   90.00
_cell.angle_beta   90.00
_cell.angle_gamma   90.00
#
_symmetry.space_group_name_H-M   'P 1'
#
loop_
_entity.id
_entity.type
_entity.pdbx_description
1 polymer ?
#
loop_
_entity_poly.entity_id
_entity_poly.type
_entity_poly.pdbx_seq_one_letter_code
_entity_poly.pdbx_strand_id
1 'polypeptide(L)'
;MSRFTKEHYEDVARLLKLHLTREDQDIATRTPGGQAIACLALDFAGIFAADNPRLCAYHGEHDTAYSEDCKITGFDREQFLTVCGLEGKN
;
A
#
# COMPACT_ATOMS: atom_id res chain seq x y z
N MET A 1 -17.73 -7.01 -5.08
CA MET A 1 -17.39 -5.57 -5.06
C MET A 1 -16.49 -5.35 -3.86
N SER A 2 -15.41 -4.59 -4.05
CA SER A 2 -14.51 -4.17 -2.97
C SER A 2 -15.30 -3.40 -1.90
N ARG A 3 -15.03 -3.66 -0.63
CA ARG A 3 -15.60 -2.90 0.49
C ARG A 3 -15.05 -1.48 0.53
N PHE A 4 -13.83 -1.29 0.04
CA PHE A 4 -13.16 0.01 -0.01
C PHE A 4 -13.08 0.55 -1.44
N THR A 5 -13.18 1.86 -1.59
CA THR A 5 -12.99 2.53 -2.88
C THR A 5 -11.55 3.06 -2.99
N LYS A 6 -11.18 3.54 -4.16
CA LYS A 6 -9.87 4.15 -4.40
C LYS A 6 -9.64 5.34 -3.47
N GLU A 7 -10.68 6.16 -3.27
CA GLU A 7 -10.64 7.33 -2.39
C GLU A 7 -10.33 6.94 -0.95
N HIS A 8 -10.87 5.82 -0.45
CA HIS A 8 -10.53 5.33 0.89
C HIS A 8 -9.04 4.99 1.02
N TYR A 9 -8.44 4.36 0.00
CA TYR A 9 -7.00 4.05 0.01
C TYR A 9 -6.17 5.34 0.05
N GLU A 10 -6.54 6.33 -0.76
CA GLU A 10 -5.84 7.63 -0.84
C GLU A 10 -5.98 8.44 0.47
N ASP A 11 -7.17 8.43 1.09
CA ASP A 11 -7.41 9.10 2.37
C ASP A 11 -6.59 8.49 3.50
N VAL A 12 -6.59 7.16 3.62
CA VAL A 12 -5.78 6.46 4.63
C VAL A 12 -4.30 6.73 4.41
N ALA A 13 -3.81 6.66 3.16
CA ALA A 13 -2.40 6.93 2.88
C ALA A 13 -2.00 8.38 3.24
N ARG A 14 -2.85 9.36 2.95
CA ARG A 14 -2.62 10.77 3.35
C ARG A 14 -2.61 10.95 4.86
N LEU A 15 -3.53 10.32 5.59
CA LEU A 15 -3.59 10.39 7.04
C LEU A 15 -2.34 9.77 7.69
N LEU A 16 -1.93 8.59 7.23
CA LEU A 16 -0.72 7.94 7.74
C LEU A 16 0.53 8.79 7.45
N LYS A 17 0.63 9.35 6.23
CA LYS A 17 1.73 10.24 5.86
C LYS A 17 1.78 11.51 6.71
N LEU A 18 0.62 12.09 7.06
CA LEU A 18 0.54 13.28 7.91
C LEU A 18 1.07 13.01 9.33
N HIS A 19 0.86 11.78 9.83
CA HIS A 19 1.33 11.37 11.15
C HIS A 19 2.79 10.93 11.19
N LEU A 20 3.42 10.69 10.03
CA LEU A 20 4.88 10.60 9.93
C LEU A 20 5.45 12.02 9.95
N THR A 21 6.12 12.40 11.02
CA THR A 21 6.80 13.70 11.08
C THR A 21 7.91 13.78 10.02
N ARG A 22 8.33 14.99 9.65
CA ARG A 22 9.45 15.17 8.71
C ARG A 22 10.76 14.54 9.21
N GLU A 23 10.95 14.46 10.53
CA GLU A 23 12.07 13.75 11.18
C GLU A 23 11.92 12.23 11.10
N ASP A 24 10.69 11.73 11.15
CA ASP A 24 10.39 10.31 10.92
C ASP A 24 10.51 9.94 9.44
N GLN A 25 10.42 10.84 8.48
CA GLN A 25 10.54 10.46 7.06
C GLN A 25 11.97 10.11 6.65
N ASP A 26 12.99 10.83 7.16
CA ASP A 26 14.40 10.47 6.94
C ASP A 26 14.86 9.30 7.83
N ILE A 27 14.10 9.02 8.90
CA ILE A 27 14.45 8.05 9.95
C ILE A 27 13.24 7.18 10.30
N ALA A 28 12.51 6.67 9.29
CA ALA A 28 11.18 6.02 9.40
C ALA A 28 11.09 4.75 10.25
N THR A 29 12.11 4.47 11.04
CA THR A 29 12.27 3.28 11.85
C THR A 29 12.95 3.52 13.21
N ARG A 30 13.29 4.76 13.62
CA ARG A 30 14.01 4.98 14.90
C ARG A 30 13.20 5.62 16.03
N THR A 31 12.04 6.19 15.75
CA THR A 31 11.13 6.64 16.82
C THR A 31 10.01 5.60 17.00
N PRO A 32 9.53 5.37 18.25
CA PRO A 32 8.39 4.49 18.49
C PRO A 32 7.13 4.90 17.72
N GLY A 33 6.94 6.21 17.51
CA GLY A 33 5.81 6.76 16.74
C GLY A 33 5.88 6.40 15.26
N GLY A 34 7.04 6.63 14.61
CA GLY A 34 7.24 6.29 13.21
C GLY A 34 7.09 4.79 12.94
N GLN A 35 7.59 3.94 13.84
CA GLN A 35 7.44 2.48 13.71
C GLN A 35 5.97 2.03 13.83
N ALA A 36 5.20 2.62 14.75
CA ALA A 36 3.78 2.30 14.87
C ALA A 36 2.99 2.67 13.60
N ILE A 37 3.26 3.84 13.01
CA ILE A 37 2.63 4.24 11.75
C ILE A 37 3.04 3.32 10.59
N ALA A 38 4.31 2.91 10.54
CA ALA A 38 4.79 1.95 9.55
C ALA A 38 4.05 0.60 9.65
N CYS A 39 3.87 0.08 10.85
CA CYS A 39 3.08 -1.14 11.07
C CYS A 39 1.62 -0.97 10.63
N LEU A 40 0.98 0.15 10.98
CA LEU A 40 -0.40 0.43 10.55
C LEU A 40 -0.53 0.47 9.02
N ALA A 41 0.41 1.10 8.32
CA ALA A 41 0.40 1.12 6.87
C ALA A 41 0.52 -0.29 6.27
N LEU A 42 1.37 -1.15 6.84
CA LEU A 42 1.50 -2.55 6.41
C LEU A 42 0.21 -3.34 6.63
N ASP A 43 -0.44 -3.17 7.78
CA ASP A 43 -1.71 -3.84 8.11
C ASP A 43 -2.84 -3.40 7.16
N PHE A 44 -2.98 -2.09 6.93
CA PHE A 44 -3.96 -1.56 5.97
C PHE A 44 -3.68 -2.06 4.55
N ALA A 45 -2.43 -2.08 4.12
CA ALA A 45 -2.06 -2.59 2.81
C ALA A 45 -2.43 -4.08 2.66
N GLY A 46 -2.28 -4.88 3.72
CA GLY A 46 -2.74 -6.27 3.76
C GLY A 46 -4.26 -6.40 3.64
N ILE A 47 -5.01 -5.60 4.41
CA ILE A 47 -6.48 -5.59 4.36
C ILE A 47 -6.99 -5.19 2.97
N PHE A 48 -6.42 -4.14 2.36
CA PHE A 48 -6.83 -3.66 1.04
C PHE A 48 -6.46 -4.65 -0.07
N ALA A 49 -5.30 -5.30 0.03
CA ALA A 49 -4.94 -6.36 -0.90
C ALA A 49 -5.84 -7.60 -0.77
N ALA A 50 -6.28 -7.95 0.44
CA ALA A 50 -7.21 -9.06 0.65
C ALA A 50 -8.64 -8.75 0.15
N ASP A 51 -9.10 -7.50 0.30
CA ASP A 51 -10.43 -7.06 -0.14
C ASP A 51 -10.51 -6.83 -1.66
N ASN A 52 -9.41 -6.34 -2.25
CA ASN A 52 -9.31 -6.00 -3.66
C ASN A 52 -7.99 -6.50 -4.25
N PRO A 53 -7.81 -7.83 -4.39
CA PRO A 53 -6.56 -8.43 -4.82
C PRO A 53 -6.14 -7.92 -6.20
N ARG A 54 -4.82 -7.83 -6.38
CA ARG A 54 -4.22 -7.42 -7.66
C ARG A 54 -4.34 -8.58 -8.64
N LEU A 55 -5.28 -8.48 -9.57
CA LEU A 55 -5.64 -9.55 -10.50
C LEU A 55 -5.32 -9.14 -11.93
N CYS A 56 -4.88 -10.10 -12.74
CA CYS A 56 -4.88 -9.96 -14.18
C CYS A 56 -6.26 -10.29 -14.71
N ALA A 57 -6.90 -9.34 -15.41
CA ALA A 57 -8.23 -9.56 -15.99
C ALA A 57 -8.26 -10.71 -17.02
N TYR A 58 -7.12 -11.07 -17.61
CA TYR A 58 -7.00 -12.14 -18.60
C TYR A 58 -6.64 -13.51 -18.02
N HIS A 59 -6.00 -13.55 -16.85
CA HIS A 59 -5.39 -14.78 -16.34
C HIS A 59 -5.74 -15.11 -14.88
N GLY A 60 -6.49 -14.25 -14.17
CA GLY A 60 -6.86 -14.48 -12.77
C GLY A 60 -5.75 -14.09 -11.79
N GLU A 61 -5.52 -14.92 -10.75
CA GLU A 61 -4.42 -14.75 -9.80
C GLU A 61 -3.08 -15.11 -10.46
N HIS A 62 -2.15 -14.15 -10.47
CA HIS A 62 -0.78 -14.35 -10.95
C HIS A 62 0.19 -14.18 -9.79
N ASP A 63 0.97 -15.21 -9.50
CA ASP A 63 2.09 -15.17 -8.53
C ASP A 63 3.45 -14.91 -9.21
N THR A 64 3.52 -14.92 -10.55
CA THR A 64 4.77 -14.70 -11.29
C THR A 64 4.55 -13.92 -12.60
N ALA A 65 5.49 -12.98 -12.85
CA ALA A 65 5.74 -12.18 -14.04
C ALA A 65 4.52 -11.87 -14.95
N TYR A 66 3.99 -10.65 -14.83
CA TYR A 66 2.96 -10.12 -15.73
C TYR A 66 3.48 -10.05 -17.19
N SER A 67 2.72 -10.58 -18.15
CA SER A 67 2.98 -10.33 -19.58
C SER A 67 2.50 -8.94 -19.98
N GLU A 68 2.97 -8.42 -21.12
CA GLU A 68 2.56 -7.10 -21.65
C GLU A 68 1.04 -7.00 -21.88
N ASP A 69 0.37 -8.14 -22.09
CA ASP A 69 -1.08 -8.22 -22.31
C ASP A 69 -1.91 -8.23 -21.02
N CYS A 70 -1.27 -8.29 -19.84
CA CYS A 70 -1.98 -8.34 -18.58
C CYS A 70 -2.59 -6.97 -18.22
N LYS A 71 -3.92 -6.83 -18.38
CA LYS A 71 -4.66 -5.72 -17.78
C LYS A 71 -4.80 -5.95 -16.28
N ILE A 72 -3.93 -5.32 -15.50
CA ILE A 72 -3.94 -5.41 -14.04
C ILE A 72 -5.05 -4.53 -13.47
N THR A 73 -5.82 -5.12 -12.56
CA THR A 73 -6.86 -4.45 -11.78
C THR A 73 -6.66 -4.78 -10.31
N GLY A 74 -7.27 -3.99 -9.42
CA GLY A 74 -7.17 -4.23 -7.97
C GLY A 74 -6.32 -3.20 -7.25
N PHE A 75 -6.04 -3.47 -5.98
CA PHE A 75 -5.26 -2.62 -5.10
C PHE A 75 -3.75 -2.83 -5.33
N ASP A 76 -3.02 -1.72 -5.50
CA ASP A 76 -1.57 -1.73 -5.65
C ASP A 76 -0.90 -1.44 -4.30
N ARG A 77 -0.46 -2.51 -3.64
CA ARG A 77 0.20 -2.47 -2.32
C ARG A 77 1.47 -1.62 -2.32
N GLU A 78 2.30 -1.73 -3.34
CA GLU A 78 3.58 -1.02 -3.40
C GLU A 78 3.37 0.47 -3.60
N GLN A 79 2.44 0.84 -4.48
CA GLN A 79 2.06 2.23 -4.69
C GLN A 79 1.48 2.83 -3.39
N PHE A 80 0.61 2.11 -2.69
CA PHE A 80 0.05 2.59 -1.42
C PHE A 80 1.13 2.86 -0.36
N LEU A 81 2.07 1.93 -0.16
CA LEU A 81 3.15 2.10 0.82
C LEU A 81 4.08 3.26 0.45
N THR A 82 4.36 3.43 -0.84
CA THR A 82 5.12 4.58 -1.35
C THR A 82 4.41 5.89 -1.03
N VAL A 83 3.10 5.98 -1.24
CA VAL A 83 2.32 7.18 -0.90
C VAL A 83 2.31 7.43 0.60
N CYS A 84 2.30 6.38 1.42
CA CYS A 84 2.45 6.49 2.88
C CYS A 84 3.84 7.02 3.31
N GLY A 85 4.82 7.15 2.40
CA GLY A 85 6.19 7.54 2.74
C GLY A 85 7.05 6.39 3.27
N LEU A 86 6.58 5.15 3.05
CA LEU A 86 7.31 3.93 3.36
C LEU A 86 7.85 3.38 2.05
N GLU A 87 8.84 4.09 1.49
CA GLU A 87 9.55 3.58 0.32
C GLU A 87 10.07 2.18 0.65
N GLY A 88 9.78 1.22 -0.23
CA GLY A 88 10.32 -0.12 -0.13
C GLY A 88 11.84 -0.02 -0.19
N LYS A 89 12.50 -0.03 0.98
CA LYS A 89 13.92 -0.35 1.05
C LYS A 89 14.05 -1.82 0.67
N ASN A 90 14.31 -2.05 -0.61
CA ASN A 90 15.09 -3.21 -1.04
C ASN A 90 16.50 -3.12 -0.44
#